data_AF-A0A2N7DD47-F1
#
_entry.id   AF-A0A2N7DD47-F1
#
_cell.length_a   1.000
_cell.length_b   1.000
_cell.length_c   1.000
_cell.angle_alpha   90.00
_cell.angle_beta   90.00
_cell.angle_gamma   90.00
#
_symmetry.space_group_name_H-M   'P 1'
#
loop_
_entity.id
_entity.type
_entity.pdbx_description
1 polymer ?
#
loop_
_entity_poly.entity_id
_entity_poly.type
_entity_poly.pdbx_seq_one_letter_code
_entity_poly.pdbx_strand_id
1 'polypeptide(L)'
;MLTLLMGCAGSQTHLRILESGGDIRTELSDTDEYDYKVYIKNTIDFGWDGGDEKDRLNAVQMMFKDSCRSVDVLEQTPIHRGEYGIGKEAITWVMKVKCTR
;
A
#
# COMPACT_ATOMS: atom_id res chain seq x y z
N MET A 1 8.66 14.87 29.83
CA MET A 1 8.31 14.98 28.40
C MET A 1 8.09 13.56 27.90
N LEU A 2 6.83 13.15 27.79
CA LEU A 2 6.44 11.83 27.32
C LEU A 2 6.47 11.84 25.78
N THR A 3 7.23 10.93 25.21
CA THR A 3 7.54 10.85 23.78
C THR A 3 6.28 10.55 22.95
N LEU A 4 5.84 11.54 22.15
CA LEU A 4 4.75 11.45 21.17
C LEU A 4 5.19 10.65 19.92
N LEU A 5 5.40 9.34 20.06
CA LEU A 5 5.65 8.43 18.93
C LEU A 5 4.47 7.50 18.62
N MET A 6 3.30 7.73 19.24
CA MET A 6 2.07 7.03 18.90
C MET A 6 1.33 7.82 17.83
N GLY A 7 1.55 7.51 16.55
CA GLY A 7 0.68 8.07 15.49
C GLY A 7 1.22 8.07 14.06
N CYS A 8 2.45 7.63 13.81
CA CYS A 8 2.99 7.70 12.45
C CYS A 8 2.62 6.50 11.57
N ALA A 9 2.26 5.34 12.13
CA ALA A 9 1.83 4.18 11.34
C ALA A 9 0.56 4.51 10.55
N GLY A 10 0.57 4.23 9.23
CA GLY A 10 -0.51 4.61 8.31
C GLY A 10 -0.66 6.11 8.02
N SER A 11 0.21 6.97 8.56
CA SER A 11 0.23 8.39 8.21
C SER A 11 0.81 8.61 6.80
N GLN A 12 0.45 9.73 6.17
CA GLN A 12 1.02 10.15 4.87
C GLN A 12 2.55 10.17 4.86
N THR A 13 3.18 10.58 5.97
CA THR A 13 4.65 10.57 6.08
C THR A 13 5.22 9.16 6.09
N HIS A 14 4.59 8.22 6.80
CA HIS A 14 5.03 6.83 6.82
C HIS A 14 4.83 6.15 5.46
N LEU A 15 3.71 6.40 4.78
CA LEU A 15 3.48 5.88 3.43
C LEU A 15 4.53 6.38 2.43
N ARG A 16 4.95 7.65 2.52
CA ARG A 16 6.06 8.19 1.72
C ARG A 16 7.40 7.52 2.00
N ILE A 17 7.65 7.11 3.25
CA ILE A 17 8.86 6.35 3.59
C ILE A 17 8.80 4.97 2.93
N LEU A 18 7.65 4.29 2.99
CA LEU A 18 7.45 3.01 2.32
C LEU A 18 7.57 3.12 0.79
N GLU A 19 7.08 4.21 0.19
CA GLU A 19 7.29 4.51 -1.22
C GLU A 19 8.76 4.72 -1.56
N SER A 20 9.47 5.52 -0.75
CA SER A 20 10.92 5.76 -0.93
C SER A 20 11.76 4.49 -0.73
N GLY A 21 11.32 3.58 0.15
CA GLY A 21 11.94 2.26 0.36
C GLY A 21 11.60 1.25 -0.73
N GLY A 22 10.66 1.59 -1.62
CA GLY A 22 10.17 0.71 -2.68
C GLY A 22 9.29 -0.44 -2.18
N ASP A 23 8.74 -0.34 -0.98
CA ASP A 23 7.75 -1.28 -0.44
C ASP A 23 6.34 -0.99 -0.97
N ILE A 24 6.09 0.28 -1.28
CA ILE A 24 4.92 0.73 -2.04
C ILE A 24 5.41 1.35 -3.36
N ARG A 25 4.73 1.05 -4.46
CA ARG A 25 4.93 1.73 -5.74
C ARG A 25 3.58 2.00 -6.39
N THR A 26 3.41 3.18 -6.96
CA THR A 26 2.19 3.55 -7.70
C THR A 26 2.52 3.85 -9.14
N GLU A 27 1.70 3.34 -10.05
CA GLU A 27 1.79 3.60 -11.48
C GLU A 27 0.41 4.01 -12.02
N LEU A 28 0.39 4.81 -13.07
CA LEU A 28 -0.84 5.10 -13.80
C LEU A 28 -1.28 3.88 -14.61
N SER A 29 -2.58 3.71 -14.74
CA SER A 29 -3.16 2.71 -15.64
C SER A 29 -2.88 3.05 -17.10
N ASP A 30 -2.72 2.00 -17.91
CA ASP A 30 -2.68 2.02 -19.38
C ASP A 30 -4.05 1.78 -20.02
N THR A 31 -5.07 1.49 -19.21
CA THR A 31 -6.47 1.27 -19.63
C THR A 31 -7.43 2.21 -18.90
N ASP A 32 -8.68 2.30 -19.36
CA ASP A 32 -9.75 3.13 -18.75
C ASP A 32 -10.50 2.44 -17.60
N GLU A 33 -10.35 1.11 -17.47
CA GLU A 33 -11.01 0.27 -16.46
C GLU A 33 -10.66 0.67 -15.01
N TYR A 34 -9.45 1.18 -14.79
CA TYR A 34 -8.96 1.68 -13.49
C TYR A 34 -7.97 2.82 -13.73
N ASP A 35 -7.64 3.59 -12.69
CA ASP A 35 -6.80 4.79 -12.84
C ASP A 35 -5.35 4.57 -12.37
N TYR A 36 -5.15 3.70 -11.38
CA TYR A 36 -3.83 3.41 -10.79
C TYR A 36 -3.61 1.91 -10.56
N LYS A 37 -2.35 1.48 -10.70
CA LYS A 37 -1.83 0.22 -10.14
C LYS A 37 -1.00 0.54 -8.91
N VAL A 38 -1.29 -0.09 -7.79
CA VAL A 38 -0.49 0.03 -6.56
C VAL A 38 0.14 -1.31 -6.26
N TYR A 39 1.46 -1.32 -6.11
CA TYR A 39 2.26 -2.48 -5.74
C TYR A 39 2.62 -2.37 -4.27
N ILE A 40 2.28 -3.36 -3.45
CA ILE A 40 2.59 -3.38 -2.02
C ILE A 40 3.27 -4.70 -1.68
N LYS A 41 4.51 -4.65 -1.18
CA LYS A 41 5.19 -5.84 -0.65
C LYS A 41 4.58 -6.24 0.69
N ASN A 42 4.55 -7.53 1.00
CA ASN A 42 4.13 -8.05 2.31
C ASN A 42 5.23 -7.89 3.39
N THR A 43 5.90 -6.75 3.41
CA THR A 43 6.84 -6.38 4.47
C THR A 43 6.07 -6.00 5.73
N ILE A 44 6.64 -6.33 6.89
CA ILE A 44 6.09 -6.00 8.20
C ILE A 44 6.99 -4.94 8.81
N ASP A 45 6.38 -3.83 9.24
CA ASP A 45 7.02 -2.74 9.97
C ASP A 45 6.16 -2.37 11.20
N PHE A 46 6.63 -1.46 12.04
CA PHE A 46 5.95 -1.11 13.29
C PHE A 46 4.56 -0.50 13.04
N GLY A 47 3.52 -1.30 13.28
CA GLY A 47 2.13 -0.91 13.08
C GLY A 47 1.66 -0.95 11.61
N TRP A 48 2.40 -1.65 10.74
CA TRP A 48 2.08 -1.85 9.32
C TRP A 48 2.40 -3.29 8.90
N ASP A 49 1.43 -3.98 8.32
CA ASP A 49 1.65 -5.29 7.67
C ASP A 49 1.12 -5.25 6.22
N GLY A 50 2.03 -5.18 5.24
CA GLY A 50 1.64 -5.21 3.83
C GLY A 50 1.01 -6.54 3.39
N GLY A 51 1.12 -7.59 4.20
CA GLY A 51 0.42 -8.87 4.05
C GLY A 51 -1.00 -8.86 4.61
N ASP A 52 -1.34 -7.92 5.49
CA ASP A 52 -2.69 -7.72 5.99
C ASP A 52 -3.54 -6.89 5.02
N GLU A 53 -4.76 -7.36 4.73
CA GLU A 53 -5.64 -6.69 3.78
C GLU A 53 -6.13 -5.34 4.26
N LYS A 54 -6.47 -5.22 5.55
CA LYS A 54 -7.00 -3.98 6.11
C LYS A 54 -5.93 -2.88 6.05
N ASP A 55 -4.68 -3.22 6.33
CA ASP A 55 -3.56 -2.29 6.21
C ASP A 55 -3.36 -1.85 4.76
N ARG A 56 -3.32 -2.79 3.79
CA ARG A 56 -3.25 -2.44 2.35
C ARG A 56 -4.35 -1.50 1.90
N LEU A 57 -5.61 -1.79 2.26
CA LEU A 57 -6.74 -0.96 1.89
C LEU A 57 -6.64 0.43 2.52
N ASN A 58 -6.26 0.51 3.79
CA ASN A 58 -6.05 1.79 4.47
C ASN A 58 -4.92 2.61 3.83
N ALA A 59 -3.81 1.99 3.43
CA ALA A 59 -2.75 2.68 2.72
C ALA A 59 -3.24 3.27 1.41
N VAL A 60 -3.94 2.49 0.57
CA VAL A 60 -4.49 2.98 -0.69
C VAL A 60 -5.44 4.16 -0.46
N GLN A 61 -6.38 4.05 0.48
CA GLN A 61 -7.28 5.16 0.82
C GLN A 61 -6.49 6.42 1.24
N MET A 62 -5.50 6.25 2.11
CA MET A 62 -4.69 7.36 2.61
C MET A 62 -3.87 8.01 1.50
N MET A 63 -3.20 7.24 0.65
CA MET A 63 -2.36 7.73 -0.46
C MET A 63 -3.12 8.67 -1.40
N PHE A 64 -4.38 8.34 -1.70
CA PHE A 64 -5.18 9.09 -2.67
C PHE A 64 -6.16 10.08 -2.03
N LYS A 65 -6.22 10.19 -0.70
CA LYS A 65 -7.19 11.02 0.02
C LYS A 65 -7.23 12.49 -0.41
N ASP A 66 -6.08 13.04 -0.84
CA ASP A 66 -5.94 14.46 -1.21
C ASP A 66 -6.21 14.69 -2.72
N SER A 67 -6.28 13.61 -3.51
CA SER A 67 -6.41 13.64 -4.98
C SER A 67 -7.74 13.07 -5.49
N CYS A 68 -8.43 12.27 -4.67
CA CYS A 68 -9.66 11.57 -5.02
C CYS A 68 -10.74 11.86 -3.97
N ARG A 69 -11.99 12.04 -4.40
CA ARG A 69 -13.14 12.16 -3.50
C ARG A 69 -13.45 10.82 -2.83
N SER A 70 -13.34 9.73 -3.59
CA SER A 70 -13.38 8.36 -3.07
C SER A 70 -12.49 7.44 -3.89
N VAL A 71 -12.11 6.33 -3.27
CA VAL A 71 -11.18 5.36 -3.85
C VAL A 71 -11.81 3.98 -3.75
N ASP A 72 -11.87 3.26 -4.87
CA ASP A 72 -12.38 1.90 -4.95
C ASP A 72 -11.24 0.98 -5.39
N VAL A 73 -11.02 -0.10 -4.65
CA VAL A 73 -10.07 -1.16 -5.01
C VAL A 73 -10.85 -2.23 -5.76
N LEU A 74 -10.63 -2.32 -7.07
CA LEU A 74 -11.37 -3.23 -7.95
C LEU A 74 -10.82 -4.65 -7.91
N GLU A 75 -9.50 -4.79 -7.72
CA GLU A 75 -8.80 -6.07 -7.71
C GLU A 75 -7.59 -6.03 -6.78
N GLN A 76 -7.30 -7.17 -6.14
CA GLN A 76 -6.06 -7.42 -5.39
C GLN A 76 -5.46 -8.76 -5.83
N THR A 77 -4.34 -8.73 -6.56
CA THR A 77 -3.69 -9.92 -7.10
C THR A 77 -2.36 -10.16 -6.37
N PRO A 78 -2.15 -11.31 -5.73
CA PRO A 78 -0.85 -11.64 -5.14
C PRO A 78 0.14 -12.09 -6.22
N ILE A 79 1.35 -11.55 -6.19
CA ILE A 79 2.48 -12.03 -7.00
C ILE A 79 3.53 -12.63 -6.07
N HIS A 80 3.71 -13.94 -6.15
CA HIS A 80 4.72 -14.67 -5.40
C HIS A 80 6.11 -14.39 -6.00
N ARG A 81 7.01 -13.84 -5.19
CA ARG A 81 8.38 -13.43 -5.58
C ARG A 81 9.46 -14.34 -4.99
N GLY A 82 9.06 -15.37 -4.23
CA GLY A 82 9.95 -16.31 -3.56
C GLY A 82 9.68 -16.32 -2.06
N GLU A 83 10.74 -16.42 -1.27
CA GLU A 83 10.68 -16.57 0.18
C GLU A 83 11.70 -15.64 0.83
N TYR A 84 11.31 -14.98 1.91
CA TYR A 84 12.24 -14.24 2.77
C TYR A 84 13.13 -15.23 3.54
N GLY A 85 14.31 -14.80 3.99
CA GLY A 85 15.26 -15.66 4.73
C GLY A 85 14.76 -16.25 6.04
N ILE A 86 13.52 -15.95 6.45
CA ILE A 86 12.82 -16.47 7.63
C ILE A 86 11.73 -17.51 7.29
N GLY A 87 11.63 -17.98 6.04
CA GLY A 87 10.65 -18.99 5.65
C GLY A 87 9.28 -18.46 5.23
N LYS A 88 9.07 -17.13 5.30
CA LYS A 88 7.81 -16.51 4.88
C LYS A 88 7.83 -16.24 3.38
N GLU A 89 6.74 -16.51 2.68
CA GLU A 89 6.59 -16.12 1.27
C GLU A 89 6.78 -14.61 1.11
N ALA A 90 7.56 -14.22 0.09
CA ALA A 90 7.66 -12.86 -0.37
C ALA A 90 6.57 -12.61 -1.42
N ILE A 91 5.54 -11.85 -1.06
CA ILE A 91 4.39 -11.54 -1.91
C ILE A 91 4.39 -10.04 -2.21
N THR A 92 4.16 -9.70 -3.47
CA THR A 92 3.79 -8.33 -3.86
C THR A 92 2.34 -8.34 -4.29
N TRP A 93 1.50 -7.61 -3.56
CA TRP A 93 0.12 -7.36 -3.93
C TRP A 93 0.06 -6.29 -5.01
N VAL A 94 -0.62 -6.59 -6.11
CA VAL A 94 -0.95 -5.62 -7.15
C VAL A 94 -2.41 -5.28 -7.02
N MET A 95 -2.69 -4.01 -6.73
CA MET A 95 -4.02 -3.50 -6.49
C MET A 95 -4.42 -2.59 -7.64
N LYS A 96 -5.56 -2.86 -8.28
CA LYS A 96 -6.15 -1.98 -9.29
C LYS A 96 -7.10 -1.01 -8.60
N VAL A 97 -6.85 0.28 -8.78
CA VAL A 97 -7.53 1.34 -8.03
C VAL A 97 -8.26 2.28 -8.99
N LYS A 98 -9.54 2.52 -8.70
CA LYS A 98 -10.35 3.55 -9.35
C LYS A 98 -10.53 4.74 -8.43
N CYS A 99 -10.27 5.93 -8.95
CA CYS A 99 -10.39 7.21 -8.29
C CYS A 99 -11.66 7.90 -8.78
N THR A 100 -12.61 8.12 -7.88
CA THR A 100 -13.75 9.00 -8.17
C THR A 100 -13.37 10.42 -7.78
N ARG A 101 -13.45 11.35 -8.73
CA ARG A 101 -13.18 12.78 -8.52
C ARG A 101 -14.43 13.53 -8.06
#